data_AF-A0AAZ3R9Z2-F1
#
_entry.id   AF-A0AAZ3R9Z2-F1
#
_cell.length_a   1.000
_cell.length_b   1.000
_cell.length_c   1.000
_cell.angle_alpha   90.00
_cell.angle_beta   90.00
_cell.angle_gamma   90.00
#
_symmetry.space_group_name_H-M   'P 1'
#
loop_
_entity.id
_entity.type
_entity.pdbx_description
1 polymer ?
#
loop_
_entity_poly.entity_id
_entity_poly.type
_entity_poly.pdbx_seq_one_letter_code
_entity_poly.pdbx_strand_id
1 'polypeptide(L)'
;LCLYLVKVAEHSDPVELGRLLQLILGCAVKCERKQEYIQVIMTLEESVQHVVMTAIQELMSKENMAQFGAEPPGDVESQLKKALEDLADLMSEKEELAQRCHELDVQVTVLQEERNSLLAENDVLTDRANQLDAFDDPSTPSGRKHSQLQIQLETLQEENFRLEAAKDDYRIHCEELEKQLIEVQHRNDELTSLAEESRALKDELDILRSCSDRAVKLEASVETYRRKLEDLGDLRRQVKLLEEKNMTYMHNTVSLEEELRKANTARAQLETYKRQVQELHRKLSEESRRADNLAYEMKKFEEKYDAVMKEKEKIIIERDSLKETNEELRCNQAQQDQLRQAAGSPSHDNLAAEILPIEYREKFIRLQHENKMLRVQQEGSENEKISELQTLLEEAHRTRSELDTENRLNRERVTELQQQVEDLQKSLQGQGAKTDDSHLKRKLDAHMVQLNEAQDEIMKKKELLEDLQPDNTQTSLRLEELMAALKKKDDDMRAMEERYKMYLEKARNVIRALDPKLNPATAEIQALKNQLMDRDKRILSLERECEQAKLREYEEKLIVTAWYNKSLSFQKLAIEARLGGRSTSMVPPGQSFLSQQRQVTNVTRRTLSVSVPATTAN
;
A
#
# COMPACT_ATOMS: atom_id res chain seq x y z
N LEU A 1 52.52 117.47 -102.71
CA LEU A 1 51.05 117.23 -102.77
C LEU A 1 50.47 117.33 -104.18
N CYS A 2 50.77 118.36 -105.00
CA CYS A 2 50.08 118.56 -106.28
C CYS A 2 50.30 117.47 -107.35
N LEU A 3 51.44 116.76 -107.36
CA LEU A 3 51.67 115.62 -108.28
C LEU A 3 50.95 114.32 -107.87
N TYR A 4 50.64 114.18 -106.57
CA TYR A 4 49.95 113.00 -106.04
C TYR A 4 48.43 113.10 -106.24
N LEU A 5 47.88 114.31 -106.18
CA LEU A 5 46.46 114.57 -106.42
C LEU A 5 46.01 114.27 -107.85
N VAL A 6 46.86 114.49 -108.86
CA VAL A 6 46.53 114.19 -110.26
C VAL A 6 46.41 112.69 -110.51
N LYS A 7 47.29 111.86 -109.90
CA LYS A 7 47.23 110.40 -110.01
C LYS A 7 46.01 109.79 -109.31
N VAL A 8 45.63 110.35 -108.15
CA VAL A 8 44.42 109.93 -107.43
C VAL A 8 43.15 110.32 -108.19
N ALA A 9 43.12 111.49 -108.83
CA ALA A 9 41.96 112.00 -109.55
C ALA A 9 41.74 111.33 -110.93
N GLU A 10 42.79 110.94 -111.65
CA GLU A 10 42.66 110.33 -112.99
C GLU A 10 42.65 108.79 -112.99
N HIS A 11 43.26 108.12 -112.00
CA HIS A 11 43.49 106.67 -112.06
C HIS A 11 42.93 105.86 -110.87
N SER A 12 42.31 106.51 -109.86
CA SER A 12 41.68 105.86 -108.69
C SER A 12 42.53 104.76 -108.03
N ASP A 13 43.85 104.97 -107.97
CA ASP A 13 44.78 103.99 -107.40
C ASP A 13 44.51 103.81 -105.89
N PRO A 14 44.14 102.58 -105.44
CA PRO A 14 43.79 102.31 -104.05
C PRO A 14 44.95 102.54 -103.07
N VAL A 15 46.20 102.42 -103.52
CA VAL A 15 47.38 102.61 -102.66
C VAL A 15 47.62 104.10 -102.39
N GLU A 16 47.54 104.93 -103.43
CA GLU A 16 47.72 106.39 -103.30
C GLU A 16 46.51 107.05 -102.62
N LEU A 17 45.31 106.50 -102.80
CA LEU A 17 44.12 106.89 -102.04
C LEU A 17 44.27 106.52 -100.55
N GLY A 18 44.79 105.34 -100.24
CA GLY A 18 45.10 104.91 -98.87
C GLY A 18 46.13 105.81 -98.18
N ARG A 19 47.18 106.23 -98.89
CA ARG A 19 48.19 107.19 -98.38
C ARG A 19 47.62 108.59 -98.13
N LEU A 20 46.73 109.06 -99.00
CA LEU A 20 46.03 110.34 -98.82
C LEU A 20 45.08 110.28 -97.62
N LEU A 21 44.34 109.18 -97.47
CA LEU A 21 43.45 108.95 -96.33
C LEU A 21 44.25 108.90 -95.02
N GLN A 22 45.36 108.18 -94.99
CA GLN A 22 46.32 108.18 -93.89
C GLN A 22 46.73 109.60 -93.51
N LEU A 23 47.17 110.43 -94.46
CA LEU A 23 47.60 111.81 -94.20
C LEU A 23 46.46 112.67 -93.59
N ILE A 24 45.24 112.54 -94.10
CA ILE A 24 44.06 113.25 -93.58
C ILE A 24 43.75 112.80 -92.14
N LEU A 25 43.80 111.50 -91.86
CA LEU A 25 43.65 110.97 -90.50
C LEU A 25 44.76 111.46 -89.55
N GLY A 26 46.02 111.50 -90.03
CA GLY A 26 47.14 112.07 -89.28
C GLY A 26 46.93 113.56 -88.94
N CYS A 27 46.43 114.34 -89.90
CA CYS A 27 46.05 115.74 -89.68
C CYS A 27 44.87 115.88 -88.72
N ALA A 28 43.85 115.01 -88.80
CA ALA A 28 42.68 115.04 -87.92
C ALA A 28 43.05 114.78 -86.45
N VAL A 29 44.04 113.92 -86.20
CA VAL A 29 44.52 113.57 -84.85
C VAL A 29 45.58 114.57 -84.33
N LYS A 30 46.31 115.27 -85.21
CA LYS A 30 47.30 116.33 -84.86
C LYS A 30 46.74 117.77 -84.84
N CYS A 31 45.44 117.98 -85.08
CA CYS A 31 44.84 119.33 -85.07
C CYS A 31 44.40 119.79 -83.66
N GLU A 32 44.15 121.09 -83.48
CA GLU A 32 43.74 121.67 -82.18
C GLU A 32 42.40 121.11 -81.66
N ARG A 33 41.52 120.65 -82.57
CA ARG A 33 40.23 119.99 -82.25
C ARG A 33 40.30 118.45 -82.29
N LYS A 34 41.48 117.87 -82.01
CA LYS A 34 41.71 116.41 -82.07
C LYS A 34 40.71 115.56 -81.27
N GLN A 35 40.23 116.04 -80.12
CA GLN A 35 39.30 115.29 -79.28
C GLN A 35 37.98 114.97 -80.01
N GLU A 36 37.44 115.89 -80.82
CA GLU A 36 36.19 115.68 -81.57
C GLU A 36 36.37 114.60 -82.66
N TYR A 37 37.47 114.64 -83.39
CA TYR A 37 37.76 113.67 -84.45
C TYR A 37 38.11 112.28 -83.90
N ILE A 38 38.84 112.19 -82.79
CA ILE A 38 39.12 110.91 -82.11
C ILE A 38 37.83 110.28 -81.59
N GLN A 39 36.90 111.09 -81.07
CA GLN A 39 35.62 110.59 -80.55
C GLN A 39 34.72 110.05 -81.68
N VAL A 40 34.72 110.69 -82.85
CA VAL A 40 34.05 110.16 -84.05
C VAL A 40 34.69 108.85 -84.51
N ILE A 41 36.03 108.74 -84.51
CA ILE A 41 36.74 107.50 -84.83
C ILE A 41 36.37 106.37 -83.86
N MET A 42 36.19 106.66 -82.57
CA MET A 42 35.75 105.69 -81.55
C MET A 42 34.29 105.23 -81.67
N THR A 43 33.49 105.85 -82.53
CA THR A 43 32.12 105.38 -82.82
C THR A 43 32.04 104.46 -84.04
N LEU A 44 33.16 104.25 -84.76
CA LEU A 44 33.24 103.33 -85.90
C LEU A 44 33.27 101.87 -85.42
N GLU A 45 33.09 100.92 -86.33
CA GLU A 45 33.15 99.48 -86.03
C GLU A 45 34.56 99.05 -85.59
N GLU A 46 34.67 98.10 -84.65
CA GLU A 46 35.95 97.72 -84.02
C GLU A 46 37.03 97.27 -85.02
N SER A 47 36.64 96.54 -86.07
CA SER A 47 37.54 96.16 -87.17
C SER A 47 38.09 97.37 -87.94
N VAL A 48 37.28 98.41 -88.13
CA VAL A 48 37.66 99.67 -88.79
C VAL A 48 38.49 100.54 -87.87
N GLN A 49 38.16 100.59 -86.57
CA GLN A 49 38.97 101.28 -85.57
C GLN A 49 40.39 100.70 -85.50
N HIS A 50 40.55 99.38 -85.56
CA HIS A 50 41.85 98.74 -85.60
C HIS A 50 42.65 99.14 -86.85
N VAL A 51 42.04 99.12 -88.04
CA VAL A 51 42.71 99.54 -89.28
C VAL A 51 43.09 101.02 -89.26
N VAL A 52 42.22 101.88 -88.74
CA VAL A 52 42.48 103.32 -88.55
C VAL A 52 43.59 103.56 -87.52
N MET A 53 43.60 102.82 -86.41
CA MET A 53 44.63 102.89 -85.38
C MET A 53 46.00 102.48 -85.94
N THR A 54 46.06 101.38 -86.69
CA THR A 54 47.27 100.95 -87.39
C THR A 54 47.74 102.00 -88.39
N ALA A 55 46.82 102.61 -89.16
CA ALA A 55 47.13 103.67 -90.11
C ALA A 55 47.67 104.96 -89.46
N ILE A 56 47.14 105.35 -88.28
CA ILE A 56 47.65 106.49 -87.48
C ILE A 56 49.00 106.14 -86.85
N GLN A 57 49.17 104.93 -86.33
CA GLN A 57 50.43 104.45 -85.74
C GLN A 57 51.55 104.35 -86.77
N GLU A 58 51.26 103.92 -88.00
CA GLU A 58 52.22 103.91 -89.11
C GLU A 58 52.67 105.33 -89.51
N LEU A 59 51.78 106.33 -89.37
CA LEU A 59 52.10 107.73 -89.66
C LEU A 59 52.93 108.40 -88.56
N MET A 60 52.65 108.08 -87.29
CA MET A 60 53.43 108.60 -86.17
C MET A 60 54.79 107.91 -86.04
N SER A 61 54.89 106.63 -86.42
CA SER A 61 56.17 105.91 -86.40
C SER A 61 57.11 106.29 -87.56
N LYS A 62 56.57 106.87 -88.65
CA LYS A 62 57.35 107.35 -89.81
C LYS A 62 57.95 108.75 -89.67
N GLU A 63 57.79 109.44 -88.54
CA GLU A 63 58.42 110.75 -88.28
C GLU A 63 59.92 110.64 -87.89
N ASN A 64 60.46 109.42 -87.74
CA ASN A 64 61.81 109.16 -87.22
C ASN A 64 62.85 108.61 -88.23
N MET A 65 62.65 108.72 -89.55
CA MET A 65 63.70 108.35 -90.50
C MET A 65 63.84 109.34 -91.66
N ALA A 66 64.50 110.46 -91.38
CA ALA A 66 65.14 111.29 -92.39
C ALA A 66 66.26 112.13 -91.75
N GLN A 67 67.51 111.67 -91.84
CA GLN A 67 68.71 112.54 -91.85
C GLN A 67 69.98 111.73 -92.18
N PHE A 68 70.09 111.29 -93.44
CA PHE A 68 71.41 111.23 -94.08
C PHE A 68 71.71 112.64 -94.62
N GLY A 69 72.27 113.47 -93.74
CA GLY A 69 72.75 114.82 -94.05
C GLY A 69 74.23 114.78 -94.43
N ALA A 70 74.52 115.25 -95.62
CA ALA A 70 75.85 115.35 -96.21
C ALA A 70 76.85 116.17 -95.36
N GLU A 71 78.12 115.78 -95.46
CA GLU A 71 79.29 116.39 -94.83
C GLU A 71 79.37 117.93 -94.95
N PRO A 72 80.01 118.57 -93.95
CA PRO A 72 81.08 119.52 -94.18
C PRO A 72 82.43 118.91 -93.74
N PRO A 73 83.57 119.38 -94.27
CA PRO A 73 84.86 118.69 -94.17
C PRO A 73 85.38 118.80 -92.73
N GLY A 74 85.10 117.77 -91.93
CA GLY A 74 85.48 117.67 -90.53
C GLY A 74 86.22 116.38 -90.29
N ASP A 75 87.54 116.51 -90.13
CA ASP A 75 88.52 115.56 -89.60
C ASP A 75 88.14 114.06 -89.69
N VAL A 76 88.71 113.38 -90.68
CA VAL A 76 88.48 111.97 -91.09
C VAL A 76 88.44 110.99 -89.91
N GLU A 77 89.11 111.32 -88.81
CA GLU A 77 89.18 110.52 -87.59
C GLU A 77 87.85 110.43 -86.82
N SER A 78 87.02 111.48 -86.81
CA SER A 78 85.73 111.46 -86.08
C SER A 78 84.63 110.70 -86.85
N GLN A 79 84.64 110.76 -88.18
CA GLN A 79 83.71 109.98 -89.00
C GLN A 79 84.04 108.49 -88.99
N LEU A 80 85.33 108.16 -88.99
CA LEU A 80 85.80 106.78 -88.85
C LEU A 80 85.34 106.18 -87.51
N LYS A 81 85.42 106.95 -86.41
CA LYS A 81 84.92 106.51 -85.10
C LYS A 81 83.42 106.21 -85.09
N LYS A 82 82.60 107.11 -85.66
CA LYS A 82 81.15 106.92 -85.71
C LYS A 82 80.75 105.73 -86.59
N ALA A 83 81.41 105.55 -87.74
CA ALA A 83 81.18 104.39 -88.60
C ALA A 83 81.61 103.07 -87.92
N LEU A 84 82.63 103.09 -87.06
CA LEU A 84 83.03 101.94 -86.25
C LEU A 84 82.03 101.63 -85.14
N GLU A 85 81.43 102.65 -84.51
CA GLU A 85 80.35 102.49 -83.52
C GLU A 85 79.08 101.94 -84.18
N ASP A 86 78.63 102.51 -85.30
CA ASP A 86 77.46 102.01 -86.05
C ASP A 86 77.66 100.57 -86.56
N LEU A 87 78.89 100.22 -86.96
CA LEU A 87 79.24 98.85 -87.35
C LEU A 87 79.25 97.89 -86.15
N ALA A 88 79.63 98.36 -84.97
CA ALA A 88 79.57 97.58 -83.74
C ALA A 88 78.12 97.31 -83.31
N ASP A 89 77.24 98.31 -83.40
CA ASP A 89 75.81 98.16 -83.10
C ASP A 89 75.12 97.21 -84.08
N LEU A 90 75.39 97.35 -85.39
CA LEU A 90 74.89 96.42 -86.41
C LEU A 90 75.42 94.99 -86.22
N MET A 91 76.66 94.84 -85.75
CA MET A 91 77.22 93.53 -85.40
C MET A 91 76.49 92.93 -84.18
N SER A 92 76.16 93.74 -83.18
CA SER A 92 75.38 93.33 -82.00
C SER A 92 73.97 92.90 -82.40
N GLU A 93 73.26 93.68 -83.22
CA GLU A 93 71.91 93.33 -83.70
C GLU A 93 71.93 92.05 -84.56
N LYS A 94 72.96 91.87 -85.39
CA LYS A 94 73.15 90.64 -86.16
C LYS A 94 73.37 89.44 -85.23
N GLU A 95 74.15 89.60 -84.16
CA GLU A 95 74.37 88.55 -83.16
C GLU A 95 73.08 88.22 -82.38
N GLU A 96 72.28 89.22 -82.01
CA GLU A 96 70.98 89.02 -81.37
C GLU A 96 69.97 88.31 -82.29
N LEU A 97 69.89 88.70 -83.57
CA LEU A 97 69.05 88.01 -84.55
C LEU A 97 69.53 86.58 -84.79
N ALA A 98 70.85 86.36 -84.83
CA ALA A 98 71.41 85.01 -84.96
C ALA A 98 71.10 84.13 -83.74
N GLN A 99 71.17 84.68 -82.52
CA GLN A 99 70.73 83.99 -81.30
C GLN A 99 69.25 83.67 -81.36
N ARG A 100 68.39 84.61 -81.78
CA ARG A 100 66.95 84.38 -81.87
C ARG A 100 66.58 83.33 -82.92
N CYS A 101 67.28 83.32 -84.06
CA CYS A 101 67.15 82.25 -85.05
C CYS A 101 67.58 80.90 -84.45
N HIS A 102 68.68 80.86 -83.72
CA HIS A 102 69.14 79.64 -83.05
C HIS A 102 68.15 79.15 -81.98
N GLU A 103 67.59 80.04 -81.17
CA GLU A 103 66.57 79.71 -80.17
C GLU A 103 65.28 79.18 -80.82
N LEU A 104 64.85 79.76 -81.94
CA LEU A 104 63.72 79.27 -82.71
C LEU A 104 63.99 77.89 -83.31
N ASP A 105 65.20 77.66 -83.86
CA ASP A 105 65.61 76.34 -84.35
C ASP A 105 65.58 75.29 -83.23
N VAL A 106 66.09 75.64 -82.04
CA VAL A 106 66.02 74.77 -80.86
C VAL A 106 64.57 74.48 -80.47
N GLN A 107 63.68 75.48 -80.41
CA GLN A 107 62.26 75.26 -80.11
C GLN A 107 61.58 74.36 -81.14
N VAL A 108 61.88 74.56 -82.44
CA VAL A 108 61.37 73.70 -83.50
C VAL A 108 61.85 72.26 -83.30
N THR A 109 63.12 72.04 -82.97
CA THR A 109 63.62 70.69 -82.70
C THR A 109 62.93 70.01 -81.53
N VAL A 110 62.72 70.72 -80.42
CA VAL A 110 62.04 70.18 -79.22
C VAL A 110 60.58 69.82 -79.54
N LEU A 111 59.84 70.71 -80.20
CA LEU A 111 58.46 70.43 -80.60
C LEU A 111 58.36 69.25 -81.58
N GLN A 112 59.36 69.08 -82.45
CA GLN A 112 59.44 67.93 -83.35
C GLN A 112 59.62 66.62 -82.57
N GLU A 113 60.47 66.62 -81.54
CA GLU A 113 60.70 65.46 -80.66
C GLU A 113 59.47 65.11 -79.82
N GLU A 114 58.78 66.10 -79.25
CA GLU A 114 57.52 65.90 -78.51
C GLU A 114 56.43 65.32 -79.41
N ARG A 115 56.27 65.88 -80.60
CA ARG A 115 55.31 65.39 -81.60
C ARG A 115 55.62 63.93 -81.99
N ASN A 116 56.89 63.59 -82.16
CA ASN A 116 57.29 62.21 -82.45
C ASN A 116 57.04 61.26 -81.26
N SER A 117 57.22 61.73 -80.02
CA SER A 117 56.97 60.95 -78.82
C SER A 117 55.46 60.67 -78.62
N LEU A 118 54.62 61.67 -78.84
CA LEU A 118 53.16 61.52 -78.78
C LEU A 118 52.62 60.59 -79.87
N LEU A 119 53.21 60.62 -81.07
CA LEU A 119 52.86 59.66 -82.13
C LEU A 119 53.17 58.23 -81.71
N ALA A 120 54.34 57.98 -81.12
CA ALA A 120 54.71 56.65 -80.64
C ALA A 120 53.78 56.14 -79.53
N GLU A 121 53.33 57.01 -78.61
CA GLU A 121 52.34 56.63 -77.58
C GLU A 121 50.97 56.31 -78.20
N ASN A 122 50.55 57.08 -79.20
CA ASN A 122 49.29 56.84 -79.91
C ASN A 122 49.31 55.49 -80.64
N ASP A 123 50.44 55.14 -81.27
CA ASP A 123 50.63 53.84 -81.91
C ASP A 123 50.49 52.69 -80.90
N VAL A 124 51.10 52.81 -79.71
CA VAL A 124 51.01 51.79 -78.66
C VAL A 124 49.57 51.64 -78.12
N LEU A 125 48.86 52.74 -77.91
CA LEU A 125 47.46 52.69 -77.46
C LEU A 125 46.54 52.08 -78.53
N THR A 126 46.81 52.40 -79.79
CA THR A 126 46.10 51.82 -80.94
C THR A 126 46.34 50.32 -81.04
N ASP A 127 47.58 49.86 -80.88
CA ASP A 127 47.91 48.44 -80.84
C ASP A 127 47.23 47.71 -79.68
N ARG A 128 47.12 48.35 -78.50
CA ARG A 128 46.43 47.78 -77.34
C ARG A 128 44.92 47.69 -77.55
N ALA A 129 44.31 48.69 -78.18
CA ALA A 129 42.90 48.65 -78.56
C ALA A 129 42.64 47.54 -79.58
N ASN A 130 43.48 47.41 -80.60
CA ASN A 130 43.40 46.34 -81.59
C ASN A 130 43.56 44.94 -80.96
N GLN A 131 44.41 44.79 -79.94
CA GLN A 131 44.52 43.54 -79.17
C GLN A 131 43.27 43.22 -78.36
N LEU A 132 42.56 44.24 -77.86
CA LEU A 132 41.29 44.06 -77.16
C LEU A 132 40.17 43.67 -78.12
N ASP A 133 40.08 44.32 -79.27
CA ASP A 133 39.15 43.96 -80.35
C ASP A 133 39.39 42.52 -80.86
N ALA A 134 40.64 42.04 -80.82
CA ALA A 134 40.97 40.66 -81.16
C ALA A 134 40.43 39.62 -80.15
N PHE A 135 40.07 40.00 -78.92
CA PHE A 135 39.37 39.11 -77.98
C PHE A 135 37.87 39.00 -78.30
N ASP A 136 37.28 40.01 -78.95
CA ASP A 136 35.87 40.04 -79.34
C ASP A 136 35.61 39.31 -80.67
N ASP A 137 36.63 39.14 -81.54
CA ASP A 137 36.52 38.37 -82.78
C ASP A 137 36.71 36.84 -82.56
N PRO A 138 35.66 36.01 -82.72
CA PRO A 138 35.73 34.56 -82.56
C PRO A 138 36.63 33.86 -83.60
N SER A 139 37.03 34.53 -84.67
CA SER A 139 37.87 33.95 -85.73
C SER A 139 39.35 33.83 -85.31
N THR A 140 39.81 34.71 -84.41
CA THR A 140 41.20 34.74 -83.95
C THR A 140 41.47 33.67 -82.87
N PRO A 141 42.73 33.20 -82.69
CA PRO A 141 43.09 32.28 -81.62
C PRO A 141 42.84 32.86 -80.21
N SER A 142 43.02 34.17 -80.05
CA SER A 142 42.81 34.89 -78.79
C SER A 142 41.33 34.99 -78.43
N GLY A 143 40.46 35.34 -79.39
CA GLY A 143 39.01 35.37 -79.19
C GLY A 143 38.41 33.99 -78.93
N ARG A 144 38.89 32.94 -79.60
CA ARG A 144 38.50 31.54 -79.27
C ARG A 144 38.85 31.14 -77.85
N LYS A 145 40.06 31.49 -77.39
CA LYS A 145 40.48 31.21 -76.01
C LYS A 145 39.67 32.02 -75.00
N HIS A 146 39.36 33.28 -75.31
CA HIS A 146 38.51 34.13 -74.47
C HIS A 146 37.09 33.58 -74.35
N SER A 147 36.45 33.25 -75.48
CA SER A 147 35.12 32.62 -75.52
C SER A 147 35.10 31.27 -74.79
N GLN A 148 36.14 30.45 -74.94
CA GLN A 148 36.24 29.19 -74.20
C GLN A 148 36.36 29.39 -72.69
N LEU A 149 37.15 30.38 -72.24
CA LEU A 149 37.25 30.74 -70.83
C LEU A 149 35.93 31.32 -70.29
N GLN A 150 35.20 32.08 -71.12
CA GLN A 150 33.91 32.63 -70.74
C GLN A 150 32.85 31.54 -70.57
N ILE A 151 32.76 30.58 -71.50
CA ILE A 151 31.88 29.40 -71.36
C ILE A 151 32.28 28.60 -70.12
N GLN A 152 33.58 28.38 -69.87
CA GLN A 152 34.02 27.72 -68.64
C GLN A 152 33.58 28.47 -67.38
N LEU A 153 33.66 29.80 -67.38
CA LEU A 153 33.22 30.64 -66.27
C LEU A 153 31.70 30.55 -66.06
N GLU A 154 30.91 30.56 -67.14
CA GLU A 154 29.46 30.35 -67.09
C GLU A 154 29.11 28.96 -66.55
N THR A 155 29.76 27.90 -67.04
CA THR A 155 29.53 26.53 -66.54
C THR A 155 29.89 26.39 -65.07
N LEU A 156 30.99 26.99 -64.62
CA LEU A 156 31.38 26.99 -63.21
C LEU A 156 30.41 27.80 -62.36
N GLN A 157 29.85 28.90 -62.88
CA GLN A 157 28.80 29.66 -62.20
C GLN A 157 27.52 28.82 -62.05
N GLU A 158 27.07 28.16 -63.12
CA GLU A 158 25.91 27.27 -63.08
C GLU A 158 26.10 26.10 -62.10
N GLU A 159 27.28 25.46 -62.12
CA GLU A 159 27.64 24.42 -61.15
C GLU A 159 27.64 24.96 -59.72
N ASN A 160 28.13 26.18 -59.50
CA ASN A 160 28.13 26.82 -58.18
C ASN A 160 26.70 27.05 -57.68
N PHE A 161 25.82 27.64 -58.50
CA PHE A 161 24.40 27.80 -58.14
C PHE A 161 23.72 26.46 -57.84
N ARG A 162 24.03 25.41 -58.60
CA ARG A 162 23.48 24.06 -58.38
C ARG A 162 23.98 23.46 -57.05
N LEU A 163 25.25 23.64 -56.74
CA LEU A 163 25.85 23.20 -55.48
C LEU A 163 25.31 24.00 -54.28
N GLU A 164 25.10 25.30 -54.43
CA GLU A 164 24.46 26.15 -53.42
C GLU A 164 23.03 25.70 -53.12
N ALA A 165 22.23 25.44 -54.16
CA ALA A 165 20.87 24.90 -53.99
C ALA A 165 20.88 23.53 -53.28
N ALA A 166 21.75 22.60 -53.70
CA ALA A 166 21.86 21.30 -53.05
C ALA A 166 22.32 21.41 -51.59
N LYS A 167 23.26 22.33 -51.29
CA LYS A 167 23.70 22.63 -49.92
C LYS A 167 22.54 23.15 -49.07
N ASP A 168 21.70 24.03 -49.60
CA ASP A 168 20.53 24.53 -48.88
C ASP A 168 19.48 23.44 -48.65
N ASP A 169 19.24 22.55 -49.63
CA ASP A 169 18.37 21.39 -49.46
C ASP A 169 18.89 20.44 -48.35
N TYR A 170 20.20 20.16 -48.34
CA TYR A 170 20.83 19.36 -47.29
C TYR A 170 20.74 20.04 -45.92
N ARG A 171 20.92 21.37 -45.86
CA ARG A 171 20.77 22.14 -44.62
C ARG A 171 19.35 22.01 -44.06
N ILE A 172 18.32 22.19 -44.91
CA ILE A 172 16.92 22.02 -44.51
C ILE A 172 16.66 20.58 -44.04
N HIS A 173 17.21 19.58 -44.74
CA HIS A 173 17.04 18.18 -44.33
C HIS A 173 17.68 17.87 -42.98
N CYS A 174 18.87 18.42 -42.70
CA CYS A 174 19.50 18.33 -41.38
C CYS A 174 18.65 18.98 -40.29
N GLU A 175 18.14 20.20 -40.53
CA GLU A 175 17.25 20.89 -39.58
C GLU A 175 15.97 20.08 -39.31
N GLU A 176 15.41 19.40 -40.31
CA GLU A 176 14.23 18.55 -40.16
C GLU A 176 14.53 17.27 -39.34
N LEU A 177 15.68 16.63 -39.60
CA LEU A 177 16.14 15.47 -38.84
C LEU A 177 16.44 15.82 -37.37
N GLU A 178 17.02 17.00 -37.12
CA GLU A 178 17.24 17.52 -35.77
C GLU A 178 15.92 17.72 -35.01
N LYS A 179 14.90 18.28 -35.66
CA LYS A 179 13.56 18.40 -35.06
C LYS A 179 12.98 17.02 -34.73
N GLN A 180 13.04 16.07 -35.66
CA GLN A 180 12.55 14.71 -35.43
C GLN A 180 13.31 14.01 -34.28
N LEU A 181 14.63 14.22 -34.18
CA LEU A 181 15.43 13.70 -33.08
C LEU A 181 14.96 14.26 -31.74
N ILE A 182 14.74 15.58 -31.66
CA ILE A 182 14.25 16.24 -30.45
C ILE A 182 12.85 15.73 -30.07
N GLU A 183 11.95 15.60 -31.05
CA GLU A 183 10.61 15.06 -30.79
C GLU A 183 10.65 13.61 -30.28
N VAL A 184 11.52 12.77 -30.83
CA VAL A 184 11.69 11.38 -30.38
C VAL A 184 12.30 11.33 -28.98
N GLN A 185 13.26 12.23 -28.67
CA GLN A 185 13.81 12.38 -27.32
C GLN A 185 12.71 12.77 -26.32
N HIS A 186 11.89 13.78 -26.64
CA HIS A 186 10.79 14.21 -25.79
C HIS A 186 9.79 13.08 -25.52
N ARG A 187 9.42 12.31 -26.56
CA ARG A 187 8.55 11.13 -26.41
C ARG A 187 9.19 10.05 -25.54
N ASN A 188 10.51 9.87 -25.62
CA ASN A 188 11.22 8.91 -24.78
C ASN A 188 11.22 9.35 -23.30
N ASP A 189 11.45 10.63 -23.03
CA ASP A 189 11.41 11.18 -21.68
C ASP A 189 10.01 11.05 -21.06
N GLU A 190 8.96 11.33 -21.83
CA GLU A 190 7.56 11.12 -21.41
C GLU A 190 7.26 9.64 -21.09
N LEU A 191 7.68 8.72 -21.97
CA LEU A 191 7.51 7.28 -21.73
C LEU A 191 8.30 6.81 -20.50
N THR A 192 9.48 7.38 -20.27
CA THR A 192 10.31 7.08 -19.10
C THR A 192 9.64 7.58 -17.82
N SER A 193 9.12 8.81 -17.82
CA SER A 193 8.36 9.38 -16.70
C SER A 193 7.12 8.55 -16.39
N LEU A 194 6.34 8.15 -17.39
CA LEU A 194 5.18 7.26 -17.20
C LEU A 194 5.57 5.88 -16.64
N ALA A 195 6.71 5.34 -17.06
CA ALA A 195 7.21 4.08 -16.53
C ALA A 195 7.63 4.20 -15.05
N GLU A 196 8.21 5.34 -14.65
CA GLU A 196 8.55 5.65 -13.26
C GLU A 196 7.30 5.82 -12.40
N GLU A 197 6.29 6.57 -12.87
CA GLU A 197 4.99 6.68 -12.20
C GLU A 197 4.31 5.33 -12.04
N SER A 198 4.32 4.49 -13.08
CA SER A 198 3.78 3.14 -13.00
C SER A 198 4.52 2.26 -11.99
N ARG A 199 5.83 2.45 -11.79
CA ARG A 199 6.59 1.77 -10.74
C ARG A 199 6.21 2.29 -9.35
N ALA A 200 6.14 3.61 -9.18
CA ALA A 200 5.73 4.23 -7.92
C ALA A 200 4.33 3.77 -7.48
N LEU A 201 3.36 3.78 -8.39
CA LEU A 201 2.00 3.27 -8.11
C LEU A 201 1.99 1.79 -7.75
N LYS A 202 2.89 0.99 -8.33
CA LYS A 202 3.02 -0.43 -7.99
C LYS A 202 3.57 -0.62 -6.57
N ASP A 203 4.57 0.18 -6.19
CA ASP A 203 5.11 0.17 -4.83
C ASP A 203 4.06 0.60 -3.80
N GLU A 204 3.26 1.63 -4.12
CA GLU A 204 2.11 2.04 -3.29
C GLU A 204 1.07 0.91 -3.14
N LEU A 205 0.73 0.22 -4.23
CA LEU A 205 -0.17 -0.94 -4.17
C LEU A 205 0.39 -2.07 -3.30
N ASP A 206 1.69 -2.32 -3.33
CA ASP A 206 2.32 -3.35 -2.51
C ASP A 206 2.34 -2.96 -1.02
N ILE A 207 2.54 -1.67 -0.70
CA ILE A 207 2.37 -1.13 0.65
C ILE A 207 0.92 -1.31 1.11
N LEU A 208 -0.06 -0.95 0.28
CA LEU A 208 -1.48 -1.07 0.60
C LEU A 208 -1.90 -2.53 0.81
N ARG A 209 -1.37 -3.47 0.01
CA ARG A 209 -1.57 -4.92 0.22
C ARG A 209 -1.04 -5.38 1.57
N SER A 210 0.18 -4.98 1.94
CA SER A 210 0.78 -5.30 3.25
C SER A 210 -0.03 -4.70 4.41
N CYS A 211 -0.53 -3.48 4.25
CA CYS A 211 -1.43 -2.84 5.21
C CYS A 211 -2.77 -3.60 5.32
N SER A 212 -3.35 -4.04 4.20
CA SER A 212 -4.56 -4.86 4.16
C SER A 212 -4.36 -6.18 4.90
N ASP A 213 -3.27 -6.90 4.63
CA ASP A 213 -2.95 -8.16 5.33
C ASP A 213 -2.79 -7.95 6.84
N ARG A 214 -2.21 -6.81 7.25
CA ARG A 214 -2.12 -6.42 8.65
C ARG A 214 -3.50 -6.13 9.25
N ALA A 215 -4.37 -5.44 8.52
CA ALA A 215 -5.74 -5.17 8.95
C ALA A 215 -6.52 -6.46 9.17
N VAL A 216 -6.45 -7.42 8.23
CA VAL A 216 -7.09 -8.74 8.37
C VAL A 216 -6.62 -9.49 9.63
N LYS A 217 -5.32 -9.45 9.94
CA LYS A 217 -4.78 -10.05 11.19
C LYS A 217 -5.32 -9.36 12.44
N LEU A 218 -5.42 -8.03 12.43
CA LEU A 218 -5.98 -7.27 13.54
C LEU A 218 -7.49 -7.56 13.69
N GLU A 219 -8.25 -7.62 12.61
CA GLU A 219 -9.66 -8.01 12.62
C GLU A 219 -9.87 -9.41 13.21
N ALA A 220 -9.05 -10.39 12.79
CA ALA A 220 -9.09 -11.72 13.37
C ALA A 220 -8.81 -11.70 14.88
N SER A 221 -7.85 -10.89 15.33
CA SER A 221 -7.56 -10.73 16.76
C SER A 221 -8.73 -10.09 17.52
N VAL A 222 -9.37 -9.06 16.97
CA VAL A 222 -10.55 -8.42 17.55
C VAL A 222 -11.69 -9.43 17.68
N GLU A 223 -11.90 -10.26 16.66
CA GLU A 223 -12.92 -11.30 16.67
C GLU A 223 -12.66 -12.35 17.77
N THR A 224 -11.39 -12.73 17.99
CA THR A 224 -11.04 -13.62 19.11
C THR A 224 -11.28 -12.97 20.47
N TYR A 225 -11.02 -11.66 20.63
CA TYR A 225 -11.31 -10.95 21.87
C TYR A 225 -12.82 -10.78 22.09
N ARG A 226 -13.59 -10.60 21.03
CA ARG A 226 -15.07 -10.57 21.09
C ARG A 226 -15.63 -11.87 21.65
N ARG A 227 -15.22 -13.02 21.10
CA ARG A 227 -15.62 -14.33 21.62
C ARG A 227 -15.25 -14.53 23.10
N LYS A 228 -14.02 -14.15 23.48
CA LYS A 228 -13.61 -14.19 24.90
C LYS A 228 -14.48 -13.31 25.81
N LEU A 229 -14.95 -12.16 25.32
CA LEU A 229 -15.86 -11.30 26.08
C LEU A 229 -17.26 -11.90 26.20
N GLU A 230 -17.75 -12.57 25.15
CA GLU A 230 -19.01 -13.32 25.19
C GLU A 230 -18.92 -14.46 26.21
N ASP A 231 -17.85 -15.26 26.19
CA ASP A 231 -17.59 -16.33 27.17
C ASP A 231 -17.54 -15.79 28.61
N LEU A 232 -16.90 -14.63 28.82
CA LEU A 232 -16.90 -13.94 30.12
C LEU A 232 -18.30 -13.46 30.52
N GLY A 233 -19.11 -13.03 29.56
CA GLY A 233 -20.52 -12.69 29.78
C GLY A 233 -21.35 -13.91 30.21
N ASP A 234 -21.12 -15.05 29.57
CA ASP A 234 -21.75 -16.33 29.91
C ASP A 234 -21.35 -16.81 31.30
N LEU A 235 -20.06 -16.75 31.63
CA LEU A 235 -19.56 -17.11 32.95
C LEU A 235 -20.16 -16.21 34.03
N ARG A 236 -20.26 -14.89 33.79
CA ARG A 236 -20.93 -13.97 34.72
C ARG A 236 -22.40 -14.32 34.92
N ARG A 237 -23.13 -14.73 33.88
CA ARG A 237 -24.52 -15.18 34.00
C ARG A 237 -24.62 -16.49 34.79
N GLN A 238 -23.71 -17.44 34.56
CA GLN A 238 -23.64 -18.67 35.36
C GLN A 238 -23.36 -18.40 36.84
N VAL A 239 -22.45 -17.47 37.15
CA VAL A 239 -22.17 -17.05 38.54
C VAL A 239 -23.42 -16.49 39.19
N LYS A 240 -24.15 -15.57 38.53
CA LYS A 240 -25.42 -15.04 39.06
C LYS A 240 -26.47 -16.13 39.31
N LEU A 241 -26.63 -17.07 38.38
CA LEU A 241 -27.55 -18.19 38.56
C LEU A 241 -27.15 -19.08 39.75
N LEU A 242 -25.86 -19.29 39.98
CA LEU A 242 -25.37 -20.03 41.14
C LEU A 242 -25.61 -19.25 42.44
N GLU A 243 -25.40 -17.93 42.44
CA GLU A 243 -25.70 -17.05 43.57
C GLU A 243 -27.20 -17.08 43.92
N GLU A 244 -28.09 -16.97 42.93
CA GLU A 244 -29.54 -17.06 43.11
C GLU A 244 -29.99 -18.42 43.67
N LYS A 245 -29.41 -19.53 43.14
CA LYS A 245 -29.66 -20.87 43.67
C LYS A 245 -29.17 -21.00 45.12
N ASN A 246 -28.01 -20.45 45.44
CA ASN A 246 -27.47 -20.48 46.80
C ASN A 246 -28.34 -19.68 47.77
N MET A 247 -28.83 -18.50 47.35
CA MET A 247 -29.81 -17.72 48.11
C MET A 247 -31.11 -18.50 48.35
N THR A 248 -31.57 -19.24 47.34
CA THR A 248 -32.76 -20.10 47.46
C THR A 248 -32.52 -21.25 48.45
N TYR A 249 -31.35 -21.90 48.40
CA TYR A 249 -30.98 -22.92 49.38
C TYR A 249 -30.88 -22.38 50.80
N MET A 250 -30.31 -21.18 50.97
CA MET A 250 -30.27 -20.49 52.27
C MET A 250 -31.68 -20.20 52.79
N HIS A 251 -32.57 -19.68 51.94
CA HIS A 251 -33.96 -19.42 52.32
C HIS A 251 -34.71 -20.69 52.73
N ASN A 252 -34.58 -21.76 51.94
CA ASN A 252 -35.18 -23.06 52.25
C ASN A 252 -34.63 -23.63 53.57
N THR A 253 -33.31 -23.50 53.80
CA THR A 253 -32.68 -23.96 55.05
C THR A 253 -33.26 -23.22 56.25
N VAL A 254 -33.39 -21.90 56.19
CA VAL A 254 -33.99 -21.10 57.25
C VAL A 254 -35.46 -21.49 57.49
N SER A 255 -36.25 -21.69 56.42
CA SER A 255 -37.65 -22.14 56.54
C SER A 255 -37.75 -23.50 57.22
N LEU A 256 -36.90 -24.46 56.84
CA LEU A 256 -36.84 -25.79 57.46
C LEU A 256 -36.40 -25.71 58.93
N GLU A 257 -35.46 -24.83 59.28
CA GLU A 257 -35.09 -24.59 60.67
C GLU A 257 -36.25 -24.00 61.49
N GLU A 258 -37.04 -23.10 60.92
CA GLU A 258 -38.24 -22.56 61.57
C GLU A 258 -39.31 -23.62 61.78
N GLU A 259 -39.55 -24.48 60.77
CA GLU A 259 -40.45 -25.63 60.90
C GLU A 259 -39.95 -26.61 61.96
N LEU A 260 -38.64 -26.87 62.02
CA LEU A 260 -38.04 -27.71 63.05
C LEU A 260 -38.22 -27.09 64.44
N ARG A 261 -38.07 -25.77 64.60
CA ARG A 261 -38.35 -25.08 65.86
C ARG A 261 -39.81 -25.25 66.27
N LYS A 262 -40.76 -25.10 65.35
CA LYS A 262 -42.21 -25.33 65.60
C LYS A 262 -42.51 -26.79 65.96
N ALA A 263 -41.89 -27.75 65.27
CA ALA A 263 -42.03 -29.16 65.58
C ALA A 263 -41.48 -29.49 66.98
N ASN A 264 -40.35 -28.89 67.36
CA ASN A 264 -39.76 -29.06 68.69
C ASN A 264 -40.63 -28.46 69.80
N THR A 265 -41.24 -27.28 69.59
CA THR A 265 -42.18 -26.71 70.58
C THR A 265 -43.45 -27.54 70.71
N ALA A 266 -44.01 -28.02 69.60
CA ALA A 266 -45.14 -28.95 69.61
C ALA A 266 -44.80 -30.27 70.33
N ARG A 267 -43.60 -30.81 70.11
CA ARG A 267 -43.12 -32.01 70.81
C ARG A 267 -42.97 -31.77 72.31
N ALA A 268 -42.45 -30.62 72.71
CA ALA A 268 -42.36 -30.25 74.13
C ALA A 268 -43.76 -30.17 74.78
N GLN A 269 -44.75 -29.60 74.07
CA GLN A 269 -46.15 -29.59 74.52
C GLN A 269 -46.75 -31.01 74.60
N LEU A 270 -46.44 -31.89 73.64
CA LEU A 270 -46.90 -33.27 73.68
C LEU A 270 -46.33 -34.00 74.91
N GLU A 271 -45.05 -33.81 75.24
CA GLU A 271 -44.45 -34.39 76.45
C GLU A 271 -45.06 -33.83 77.75
N THR A 272 -45.45 -32.55 77.80
CA THR A 272 -46.18 -32.03 78.96
C THR A 272 -47.57 -32.64 79.08
N TYR A 273 -48.33 -32.76 77.98
CA TYR A 273 -49.61 -33.46 77.98
C TYR A 273 -49.47 -34.93 78.36
N LYS A 274 -48.45 -35.63 77.87
CA LYS A 274 -48.15 -37.02 78.24
C LYS A 274 -47.90 -37.16 79.74
N ARG A 275 -47.13 -36.26 80.36
CA ARG A 275 -46.94 -36.23 81.82
C ARG A 275 -48.25 -35.96 82.56
N GLN A 276 -49.10 -35.04 82.07
CA GLN A 276 -50.41 -34.78 82.66
C GLN A 276 -51.31 -36.02 82.60
N VAL A 277 -51.33 -36.74 81.48
CA VAL A 277 -52.07 -38.00 81.33
C VAL A 277 -51.56 -39.05 82.31
N GLN A 278 -50.23 -39.22 82.44
CA GLN A 278 -49.64 -40.15 83.40
C GLN A 278 -50.02 -39.80 84.86
N GLU A 279 -49.99 -38.52 85.21
CA GLU A 279 -50.37 -38.04 86.54
C GLU A 279 -51.88 -38.23 86.82
N LEU A 280 -52.74 -37.96 85.84
CA LEU A 280 -54.17 -38.26 85.94
C LEU A 280 -54.43 -39.76 86.07
N HIS A 281 -53.69 -40.59 85.33
CA HIS A 281 -53.78 -42.04 85.43
C HIS A 281 -53.34 -42.54 86.81
N ARG A 282 -52.25 -41.99 87.37
CA ARG A 282 -51.81 -42.25 88.75
C ARG A 282 -52.91 -41.88 89.75
N LYS A 283 -53.48 -40.68 89.64
CA LYS A 283 -54.59 -40.25 90.50
C LYS A 283 -55.81 -41.17 90.38
N LEU A 284 -56.21 -41.53 89.17
CA LEU A 284 -57.31 -42.47 88.94
C LEU A 284 -57.03 -43.83 89.59
N SER A 285 -55.80 -44.35 89.46
CA SER A 285 -55.42 -45.61 90.11
C SER A 285 -55.46 -45.51 91.64
N GLU A 286 -55.09 -44.35 92.21
CA GLU A 286 -55.18 -44.09 93.65
C GLU A 286 -56.62 -43.99 94.13
N GLU A 287 -57.50 -43.29 93.40
CA GLU A 287 -58.93 -43.24 93.72
C GLU A 287 -59.58 -44.62 93.58
N SER A 288 -59.23 -45.38 92.53
CA SER A 288 -59.69 -46.77 92.37
C SER A 288 -59.28 -47.62 93.57
N ARG A 289 -57.99 -47.55 93.98
CA ARG A 289 -57.50 -48.29 95.15
C ARG A 289 -58.19 -47.85 96.45
N ARG A 290 -58.50 -46.56 96.61
CA ARG A 290 -59.28 -46.05 97.76
C ARG A 290 -60.71 -46.58 97.72
N ALA A 291 -61.35 -46.58 96.55
CA ALA A 291 -62.69 -47.14 96.38
C ALA A 291 -62.71 -48.65 96.70
N ASP A 292 -61.72 -49.42 96.24
CA ASP A 292 -61.57 -50.84 96.55
C ASP A 292 -61.38 -51.09 98.06
N ASN A 293 -60.54 -50.27 98.73
CA ASN A 293 -60.36 -50.35 100.17
C ASN A 293 -61.67 -50.07 100.93
N LEU A 294 -62.40 -49.02 100.54
CA LEU A 294 -63.70 -48.69 101.14
C LEU A 294 -64.74 -49.79 100.88
N ALA A 295 -64.76 -50.38 99.68
CA ALA A 295 -65.64 -51.50 99.35
C ALA A 295 -65.31 -52.74 100.22
N TYR A 296 -64.03 -53.02 100.45
CA TYR A 296 -63.58 -54.09 101.34
C TYR A 296 -63.98 -53.82 102.80
N GLU A 297 -63.81 -52.58 103.29
CA GLU A 297 -64.26 -52.19 104.63
C GLU A 297 -65.78 -52.30 104.79
N MET A 298 -66.54 -51.83 103.80
CA MET A 298 -68.00 -51.97 103.75
C MET A 298 -68.42 -53.43 103.83
N LYS A 299 -67.82 -54.30 103.01
CA LYS A 299 -68.08 -55.74 103.04
C LYS A 299 -67.77 -56.35 104.41
N LYS A 300 -66.65 -55.96 105.03
CA LYS A 300 -66.29 -56.42 106.38
C LYS A 300 -67.29 -55.96 107.45
N PHE A 301 -67.82 -54.74 107.33
CA PHE A 301 -68.88 -54.25 108.23
C PHE A 301 -70.20 -54.97 107.99
N GLU A 302 -70.55 -55.26 106.73
CA GLU A 302 -71.71 -56.06 106.35
C GLU A 302 -71.63 -57.48 106.92
N GLU A 303 -70.48 -58.17 106.76
CA GLU A 303 -70.25 -59.50 107.36
C GLU A 303 -70.38 -59.49 108.90
N LYS A 304 -69.88 -58.44 109.56
CA LYS A 304 -70.06 -58.26 111.01
C LYS A 304 -71.51 -58.01 111.39
N TYR A 305 -72.21 -57.17 110.61
CA TYR A 305 -73.62 -56.90 110.82
C TYR A 305 -74.44 -58.19 110.67
N ASP A 306 -74.20 -58.98 109.63
CA ASP A 306 -74.83 -60.28 109.41
C ASP A 306 -74.53 -61.27 110.55
N ALA A 307 -73.30 -61.30 111.07
CA ALA A 307 -72.95 -62.13 112.22
C ALA A 307 -73.74 -61.74 113.47
N VAL A 308 -73.82 -60.43 113.77
CA VAL A 308 -74.62 -59.90 114.89
C VAL A 308 -76.11 -60.18 114.68
N MET A 309 -76.61 -60.07 113.45
CA MET A 309 -78.00 -60.40 113.13
C MET A 309 -78.29 -61.89 113.35
N LYS A 310 -77.39 -62.79 112.94
CA LYS A 310 -77.50 -64.23 113.23
C LYS A 310 -77.44 -64.53 114.72
N GLU A 311 -76.58 -63.84 115.48
CA GLU A 311 -76.56 -63.98 116.94
C GLU A 311 -77.85 -63.48 117.59
N LYS A 312 -78.38 -62.33 117.14
CA LYS A 312 -79.69 -61.84 117.55
C LYS A 312 -80.80 -62.84 117.26
N GLU A 313 -80.81 -63.46 116.08
CA GLU A 313 -81.76 -64.53 115.71
C GLU A 313 -81.61 -65.75 116.62
N LYS A 314 -80.38 -66.21 116.90
CA LYS A 314 -80.13 -67.31 117.84
C LYS A 314 -80.65 -66.99 119.25
N ILE A 315 -80.38 -65.79 119.76
CA ILE A 315 -80.88 -65.35 121.07
C ILE A 315 -82.41 -65.28 121.08
N ILE A 316 -83.03 -64.87 119.98
CA ILE A 316 -84.50 -64.90 119.83
C ILE A 316 -85.02 -66.33 119.93
N ILE A 317 -84.40 -67.28 119.22
CA ILE A 317 -84.75 -68.71 119.26
C ILE A 317 -84.55 -69.27 120.66
N GLU A 318 -83.40 -69.03 121.29
CA GLU A 318 -83.11 -69.46 122.67
C GLU A 318 -84.13 -68.88 123.65
N ARG A 319 -84.41 -67.57 123.56
CA ARG A 319 -85.45 -66.91 124.35
C ARG A 319 -86.80 -67.57 124.16
N ASP A 320 -87.19 -67.88 122.92
CA ASP A 320 -88.50 -68.50 122.65
C ASP A 320 -88.56 -69.95 123.14
N SER A 321 -87.48 -70.72 123.02
CA SER A 321 -87.38 -72.05 123.63
C SER A 321 -87.41 -72.00 125.17
N LEU A 322 -86.79 -70.99 125.78
CA LEU A 322 -86.83 -70.76 127.22
C LEU A 322 -88.21 -70.31 127.69
N LYS A 323 -88.94 -69.55 126.87
CA LYS A 323 -90.36 -69.24 127.12
C LYS A 323 -91.20 -70.51 127.03
N GLU A 324 -91.03 -71.31 125.98
CA GLU A 324 -91.74 -72.57 125.79
C GLU A 324 -91.50 -73.53 126.96
N THR A 325 -90.25 -73.73 127.37
CA THR A 325 -89.92 -74.53 128.57
C THR A 325 -90.46 -73.92 129.87
N ASN A 326 -90.50 -72.59 130.02
CA ASN A 326 -91.17 -71.97 131.16
C ASN A 326 -92.69 -72.19 131.14
N GLU A 327 -93.31 -72.13 129.96
CA GLU A 327 -94.73 -72.44 129.79
C GLU A 327 -95.01 -73.91 130.08
N GLU A 328 -94.16 -74.83 129.62
CA GLU A 328 -94.21 -76.26 129.96
C GLU A 328 -94.04 -76.49 131.46
N LEU A 329 -93.09 -75.80 132.12
CA LEU A 329 -92.91 -75.89 133.58
C LEU A 329 -94.10 -75.32 134.35
N ARG A 330 -94.72 -74.24 133.88
CA ARG A 330 -95.98 -73.72 134.44
C ARG A 330 -97.14 -74.69 134.24
N CYS A 331 -97.24 -75.32 133.06
CA CYS A 331 -98.21 -76.38 132.80
C CYS A 331 -97.97 -77.57 133.72
N ASN A 332 -96.72 -78.02 133.89
CA ASN A 332 -96.35 -79.10 134.81
C ASN A 332 -96.64 -78.74 136.27
N GLN A 333 -96.42 -77.49 136.70
CA GLN A 333 -96.81 -77.00 138.02
C GLN A 333 -98.33 -76.98 138.20
N ALA A 334 -99.08 -76.53 137.19
CA ALA A 334 -100.54 -76.62 137.19
C ALA A 334 -101.03 -78.09 137.22
N GLN A 335 -100.31 -79.01 136.56
CA GLN A 335 -100.54 -80.45 136.62
C GLN A 335 -100.20 -81.02 138.00
N GLN A 336 -99.12 -80.54 138.66
CA GLN A 336 -98.73 -80.94 140.00
C GLN A 336 -99.69 -80.43 141.09
N ASP A 337 -100.25 -79.23 140.92
CA ASP A 337 -101.29 -78.68 141.79
C ASP A 337 -102.64 -79.40 141.59
N GLN A 338 -102.95 -79.87 140.37
CA GLN A 338 -104.11 -80.74 140.11
C GLN A 338 -103.91 -82.18 140.66
N LEU A 339 -102.68 -82.69 140.68
CA LEU A 339 -102.32 -84.02 141.21
C LEU A 339 -102.35 -84.11 142.75
N ARG A 340 -102.46 -83.00 143.49
CA ARG A 340 -102.64 -83.02 144.97
C ARG A 340 -104.10 -83.14 145.43
N GLN A 341 -105.10 -83.10 144.54
CA GLN A 341 -106.53 -83.11 144.91
C GLN A 341 -107.40 -84.22 144.31
N ALA A 342 -106.87 -85.22 143.61
CA ALA A 342 -107.69 -86.36 143.16
C ALA A 342 -106.90 -87.68 143.14
N ALA A 343 -107.33 -88.61 144.00
CA ALA A 343 -106.87 -89.99 144.04
C ALA A 343 -107.60 -90.85 143.00
N GLY A 344 -106.86 -91.67 142.24
CA GLY A 344 -107.33 -92.96 141.69
C GLY A 344 -107.25 -93.17 140.17
N SER A 345 -106.14 -93.80 139.70
CA SER A 345 -105.96 -94.54 138.41
C SER A 345 -106.05 -93.71 137.10
N PRO A 346 -105.43 -94.03 135.93
CA PRO A 346 -105.05 -95.36 135.40
C PRO A 346 -103.75 -95.49 134.52
N SER A 347 -103.54 -96.75 134.09
CA SER A 347 -102.90 -97.37 132.89
C SER A 347 -101.93 -96.60 131.97
N HIS A 348 -100.72 -97.11 131.66
CA HIS A 348 -100.35 -98.21 130.73
C HIS A 348 -100.52 -97.90 129.23
N ASP A 349 -99.41 -97.79 128.48
CA ASP A 349 -99.03 -98.70 127.37
C ASP A 349 -98.02 -98.11 126.36
N ASN A 350 -96.99 -98.88 126.01
CA ASN A 350 -96.83 -99.32 124.61
C ASN A 350 -95.95 -100.57 124.49
N LEU A 351 -96.68 -101.69 124.61
CA LEU A 351 -96.38 -103.10 124.42
C LEU A 351 -96.37 -103.46 122.91
N ALA A 352 -95.40 -102.95 122.15
CA ALA A 352 -95.24 -103.29 120.72
C ALA A 352 -93.82 -103.81 120.39
N ALA A 353 -93.16 -104.45 121.36
CA ALA A 353 -91.80 -104.96 121.22
C ALA A 353 -91.67 -106.49 121.00
N GLU A 354 -92.73 -107.30 121.07
CA GLU A 354 -92.52 -108.74 121.31
C GLU A 354 -93.44 -109.73 120.55
N ILE A 355 -93.93 -109.38 119.35
CA ILE A 355 -94.77 -110.28 118.52
C ILE A 355 -94.33 -110.27 117.05
N LEU A 356 -93.05 -110.55 116.76
CA LEU A 356 -92.60 -110.89 115.41
C LEU A 356 -91.54 -112.00 115.46
N PRO A 357 -91.74 -113.17 114.81
CA PRO A 357 -90.80 -114.30 114.86
C PRO A 357 -89.39 -113.93 114.39
N ILE A 358 -88.37 -114.60 114.96
CA ILE A 358 -86.93 -114.27 114.78
C ILE A 358 -86.50 -114.33 113.32
N GLU A 359 -87.06 -115.24 112.52
CA GLU A 359 -86.76 -115.38 111.09
C GLU A 359 -87.22 -114.16 110.29
N TYR A 360 -88.31 -113.51 110.70
CA TYR A 360 -88.79 -112.27 110.08
C TYR A 360 -87.99 -111.06 110.55
N ARG A 361 -87.46 -111.04 111.78
CA ARG A 361 -86.52 -110.00 112.24
C ARG A 361 -85.18 -110.08 111.51
N GLU A 362 -84.61 -111.27 111.33
CA GLU A 362 -83.39 -111.43 110.55
C GLU A 362 -83.59 -111.10 109.08
N LYS A 363 -84.71 -111.51 108.47
CA LYS A 363 -85.06 -111.14 107.10
C LYS A 363 -85.29 -109.63 106.96
N PHE A 364 -85.91 -108.99 107.96
CA PHE A 364 -86.07 -107.54 108.00
C PHE A 364 -84.73 -106.83 108.13
N ILE A 365 -83.83 -107.27 109.01
CA ILE A 365 -82.48 -106.67 109.14
C ILE A 365 -81.65 -106.90 107.88
N ARG A 366 -81.71 -108.09 107.25
CA ARG A 366 -81.03 -108.36 105.98
C ARG A 366 -81.60 -107.50 104.86
N LEU A 367 -82.93 -107.41 104.72
CA LEU A 367 -83.57 -106.54 103.75
C LEU A 367 -83.29 -105.06 104.03
N GLN A 368 -83.18 -104.65 105.29
CA GLN A 368 -82.86 -103.28 105.68
C GLN A 368 -81.38 -102.95 105.41
N HIS A 369 -80.48 -103.91 105.60
CA HIS A 369 -79.08 -103.80 105.22
C HIS A 369 -78.92 -103.80 103.69
N GLU A 370 -79.63 -104.68 102.99
CA GLU A 370 -79.69 -104.71 101.52
C GLU A 370 -80.28 -103.42 100.95
N ASN A 371 -81.36 -102.88 101.52
CA ASN A 371 -81.91 -101.57 101.15
C ASN A 371 -80.91 -100.44 101.40
N LYS A 372 -80.18 -100.49 102.52
CA LYS A 372 -79.14 -99.51 102.83
C LYS A 372 -77.97 -99.60 101.85
N MET A 373 -77.54 -100.82 101.49
CA MET A 373 -76.47 -101.05 100.52
C MET A 373 -76.90 -100.64 99.11
N LEU A 374 -78.14 -100.95 98.71
CA LEU A 374 -78.71 -100.50 97.44
C LEU A 374 -78.85 -98.98 97.38
N ARG A 375 -79.25 -98.33 98.49
CA ARG A 375 -79.24 -96.86 98.57
C ARG A 375 -77.85 -96.27 98.42
N VAL A 376 -76.83 -96.81 99.09
CA VAL A 376 -75.45 -96.32 98.97
C VAL A 376 -74.88 -96.57 97.56
N GLN A 377 -75.19 -97.71 96.94
CA GLN A 377 -74.82 -97.96 95.53
C GLN A 377 -75.54 -97.00 94.58
N GLN A 378 -76.83 -96.75 94.81
CA GLN A 378 -77.60 -95.82 94.01
C GLN A 378 -77.09 -94.39 94.19
N GLU A 379 -76.86 -93.92 95.41
CA GLU A 379 -76.22 -92.64 95.73
C GLU A 379 -74.81 -92.53 95.13
N GLY A 380 -74.03 -93.61 95.13
CA GLY A 380 -72.73 -93.68 94.46
C GLY A 380 -72.84 -93.48 92.96
N SER A 381 -73.75 -94.21 92.31
CA SER A 381 -73.99 -94.08 90.87
C SER A 381 -74.61 -92.73 90.49
N GLU A 382 -75.46 -92.16 91.34
CA GLU A 382 -76.05 -90.83 91.16
C GLU A 382 -74.99 -89.75 91.35
N ASN A 383 -74.08 -89.89 92.33
CA ASN A 383 -72.97 -88.98 92.54
C ASN A 383 -71.95 -89.02 91.40
N GLU A 384 -71.63 -90.21 90.87
CA GLU A 384 -70.79 -90.35 89.67
C GLU A 384 -71.44 -89.64 88.47
N LYS A 385 -72.74 -89.84 88.27
CA LYS A 385 -73.51 -89.18 87.21
C LYS A 385 -73.60 -87.66 87.39
N ILE A 386 -73.73 -87.19 88.63
CA ILE A 386 -73.70 -85.76 88.96
C ILE A 386 -72.30 -85.19 88.68
N SER A 387 -71.24 -85.90 89.03
CA SER A 387 -69.86 -85.50 88.75
C SER A 387 -69.60 -85.41 87.24
N GLU A 388 -70.03 -86.39 86.46
CA GLU A 388 -69.95 -86.36 84.99
C GLU A 388 -70.78 -85.21 84.37
N LEU A 389 -71.97 -84.94 84.91
CA LEU A 389 -72.77 -83.79 84.48
C LEU A 389 -72.12 -82.46 84.88
N GLN A 390 -71.44 -82.39 86.02
CA GLN A 390 -70.68 -81.21 86.44
C GLN A 390 -69.48 -80.97 85.53
N THR A 391 -68.71 -82.00 85.17
CA THR A 391 -67.58 -81.84 84.24
C THR A 391 -68.07 -81.44 82.85
N LEU A 392 -69.15 -82.03 82.34
CA LEU A 392 -69.77 -81.63 81.07
C LEU A 392 -70.30 -80.20 81.11
N LEU A 393 -70.86 -79.76 82.24
CA LEU A 393 -71.31 -78.39 82.43
C LEU A 393 -70.13 -77.41 82.47
N GLU A 394 -69.03 -77.77 83.13
CA GLU A 394 -67.80 -76.97 83.14
C GLU A 394 -67.16 -76.87 81.75
N GLU A 395 -67.13 -77.96 80.98
CA GLU A 395 -66.69 -77.97 79.59
C GLU A 395 -67.61 -77.14 78.69
N ALA A 396 -68.93 -77.24 78.86
CA ALA A 396 -69.90 -76.40 78.18
C ALA A 396 -69.73 -74.91 78.54
N HIS A 397 -69.39 -74.60 79.80
CA HIS A 397 -69.10 -73.23 80.22
C HIS A 397 -67.78 -72.70 79.66
N ARG A 398 -66.73 -73.54 79.58
CA ARG A 398 -65.46 -73.17 78.95
C ARG A 398 -65.64 -72.88 77.47
N THR A 399 -66.27 -73.80 76.74
CA THR A 399 -66.56 -73.63 75.31
C THR A 399 -67.46 -72.42 75.06
N ARG A 400 -68.46 -72.16 75.91
CA ARG A 400 -69.27 -70.93 75.85
C ARG A 400 -68.42 -69.68 76.07
N SER A 401 -67.51 -69.70 77.05
CA SER A 401 -66.62 -68.57 77.31
C SER A 401 -65.66 -68.32 76.15
N GLU A 402 -65.12 -69.36 75.53
CA GLU A 402 -64.28 -69.26 74.33
C GLU A 402 -65.08 -68.65 73.17
N LEU A 403 -66.28 -69.17 72.90
CA LEU A 403 -67.18 -68.61 71.88
C LEU A 403 -67.62 -67.18 72.20
N ASP A 404 -67.80 -66.81 73.47
CA ASP A 404 -68.11 -65.43 73.86
C ASP A 404 -66.91 -64.50 73.61
N THR A 405 -65.68 -64.97 73.87
CA THR A 405 -64.46 -64.20 73.54
C THR A 405 -64.25 -64.07 72.04
N GLU A 406 -64.49 -65.14 71.28
CA GLU A 406 -64.41 -65.12 69.82
C GLU A 406 -65.53 -64.24 69.23
N ASN A 407 -66.74 -64.29 69.77
CA ASN A 407 -67.82 -63.38 69.38
C ASN A 407 -67.51 -61.93 69.74
N ARG A 408 -66.84 -61.66 70.86
CA ARG A 408 -66.39 -60.30 71.21
C ARG A 408 -65.34 -59.81 70.21
N LEU A 409 -64.32 -60.62 69.92
CA LEU A 409 -63.30 -60.30 68.93
C LEU A 409 -63.90 -60.14 67.53
N ASN A 410 -64.85 -60.98 67.14
CA ASN A 410 -65.58 -60.85 65.88
C ASN A 410 -66.46 -59.61 65.86
N ARG A 411 -67.11 -59.24 66.97
CA ARG A 411 -67.83 -57.96 67.09
C ARG A 411 -66.88 -56.78 66.98
N GLU A 412 -65.74 -56.82 67.65
CA GLU A 412 -64.68 -55.80 67.54
C GLU A 412 -64.18 -55.69 66.10
N ARG A 413 -63.92 -56.83 65.45
CA ARG A 413 -63.53 -56.90 64.03
C ARG A 413 -64.62 -56.37 63.11
N VAL A 414 -65.89 -56.68 63.38
CA VAL A 414 -67.03 -56.14 62.66
C VAL A 414 -67.15 -54.64 62.90
N THR A 415 -66.93 -54.13 64.11
CA THR A 415 -66.92 -52.69 64.38
C THR A 415 -65.72 -52.00 63.73
N GLU A 416 -64.54 -52.61 63.69
CA GLU A 416 -63.37 -52.11 62.96
C GLU A 416 -63.64 -52.08 61.47
N LEU A 417 -64.24 -53.14 60.91
CA LEU A 417 -64.64 -53.19 59.51
C LEU A 417 -65.77 -52.21 59.22
N GLN A 418 -66.73 -52.02 60.14
CA GLN A 418 -67.77 -51.00 60.03
C GLN A 418 -67.21 -49.60 60.13
N GLN A 419 -66.19 -49.36 60.97
CA GLN A 419 -65.47 -48.10 61.09
C GLN A 419 -64.64 -47.85 59.82
N GLN A 420 -63.95 -48.86 59.30
CA GLN A 420 -63.25 -48.79 58.02
C GLN A 420 -64.22 -48.59 56.86
N VAL A 421 -65.40 -49.22 56.88
CA VAL A 421 -66.47 -48.99 55.91
C VAL A 421 -67.10 -47.62 56.11
N GLU A 422 -67.25 -47.11 57.33
CA GLU A 422 -67.72 -45.74 57.62
C GLU A 422 -66.69 -44.70 57.21
N ASP A 423 -65.41 -44.95 57.40
CA ASP A 423 -64.31 -44.08 57.01
C ASP A 423 -64.15 -44.10 55.48
N LEU A 424 -64.29 -45.29 54.86
CA LEU A 424 -64.41 -45.42 53.42
C LEU A 424 -65.71 -44.78 52.91
N GLN A 425 -66.84 -44.89 53.61
CA GLN A 425 -68.12 -44.26 53.26
C GLN A 425 -68.13 -42.75 53.54
N LYS A 426 -67.36 -42.23 54.50
CA LYS A 426 -67.14 -40.79 54.75
C LYS A 426 -66.18 -40.24 53.70
N SER A 427 -65.17 -41.01 53.32
CA SER A 427 -64.30 -40.72 52.18
C SER A 427 -65.07 -40.78 50.85
N LEU A 428 -66.05 -41.70 50.72
CA LEU A 428 -66.96 -41.82 49.56
C LEU A 428 -68.09 -40.78 49.58
N GLN A 429 -68.68 -40.44 50.74
CA GLN A 429 -69.72 -39.41 50.89
C GLN A 429 -69.13 -38.00 50.78
N GLY A 430 -67.86 -37.81 51.12
CA GLY A 430 -67.09 -36.62 50.77
C GLY A 430 -66.85 -36.45 49.27
N GLN A 431 -67.04 -37.52 48.47
CA GLN A 431 -66.88 -37.52 47.02
C GLN A 431 -68.11 -38.00 46.21
N GLY A 432 -69.28 -38.21 46.82
CA GLY A 432 -70.40 -38.78 46.06
C GLY A 432 -71.65 -39.09 46.85
N ALA A 433 -72.42 -38.08 47.25
CA ALA A 433 -73.81 -38.29 47.63
C ALA A 433 -74.70 -38.43 46.38
N LYS A 434 -74.90 -39.68 45.96
CA LYS A 434 -76.19 -40.35 45.66
C LYS A 434 -76.32 -41.12 44.33
N THR A 435 -76.68 -42.39 44.55
CA THR A 435 -77.44 -43.38 43.75
C THR A 435 -76.71 -44.24 42.73
N ASP A 436 -76.49 -45.48 43.18
CA ASP A 436 -75.81 -46.61 42.58
C ASP A 436 -76.60 -47.27 41.44
N ASP A 437 -76.17 -46.96 40.22
CA ASP A 437 -76.02 -47.88 39.08
C ASP A 437 -75.03 -47.29 38.04
N SER A 438 -74.64 -46.03 38.26
CA SER A 438 -73.62 -45.30 37.50
C SER A 438 -72.17 -45.47 38.01
N HIS A 439 -71.93 -46.12 39.14
CA HIS A 439 -70.61 -46.07 39.81
C HIS A 439 -69.55 -46.96 39.14
N LEU A 440 -69.94 -48.13 38.61
CA LEU A 440 -69.05 -48.96 37.78
C LEU A 440 -68.79 -48.32 36.41
N LYS A 441 -69.81 -47.70 35.80
CA LYS A 441 -69.67 -46.97 34.53
C LYS A 441 -68.81 -45.73 34.69
N ARG A 442 -68.96 -44.97 35.78
CA ARG A 442 -68.08 -43.84 36.14
C ARG A 442 -66.67 -44.25 36.53
N LYS A 443 -66.45 -45.43 37.13
CA LYS A 443 -65.08 -45.92 37.36
C LYS A 443 -64.39 -46.35 36.07
N LEU A 444 -65.14 -46.95 35.14
CA LEU A 444 -64.64 -47.24 33.79
C LEU A 444 -64.38 -45.94 33.02
N ASP A 445 -65.30 -44.97 33.08
CA ASP A 445 -65.13 -43.65 32.46
C ASP A 445 -64.01 -42.86 33.13
N ALA A 446 -63.80 -42.98 34.45
CA ALA A 446 -62.69 -42.33 35.15
C ALA A 446 -61.34 -42.98 34.85
N HIS A 447 -61.28 -44.32 34.71
CA HIS A 447 -60.08 -44.98 34.21
C HIS A 447 -59.83 -44.68 32.74
N MET A 448 -60.87 -44.49 31.93
CA MET A 448 -60.77 -44.08 30.53
C MET A 448 -60.38 -42.61 30.41
N VAL A 449 -60.83 -41.74 31.31
CA VAL A 449 -60.40 -40.34 31.43
C VAL A 449 -58.98 -40.27 31.95
N GLN A 450 -58.58 -41.05 32.95
CA GLN A 450 -57.18 -41.13 33.38
C GLN A 450 -56.26 -41.73 32.32
N LEU A 451 -56.76 -42.68 31.52
CA LEU A 451 -56.03 -43.21 30.36
C LEU A 451 -55.92 -42.16 29.26
N ASN A 452 -56.98 -41.40 29.00
CA ASN A 452 -56.98 -40.29 28.06
C ASN A 452 -56.11 -39.13 28.56
N GLU A 453 -56.12 -38.80 29.85
CA GLU A 453 -55.26 -37.79 30.48
C GLU A 453 -53.80 -38.22 30.44
N ALA A 454 -53.51 -39.50 30.71
CA ALA A 454 -52.18 -40.06 30.55
C ALA A 454 -51.75 -40.11 29.06
N GLN A 455 -52.67 -40.39 28.14
CA GLN A 455 -52.42 -40.33 26.70
C GLN A 455 -52.23 -38.89 26.23
N ASP A 456 -52.96 -37.93 26.76
CA ASP A 456 -52.83 -36.50 26.50
C ASP A 456 -51.52 -35.97 27.08
N GLU A 457 -51.10 -36.44 28.25
CA GLU A 457 -49.79 -36.13 28.82
C GLU A 457 -48.66 -36.77 28.01
N ILE A 458 -48.84 -37.99 27.51
CA ILE A 458 -47.88 -38.66 26.61
C ILE A 458 -47.84 -37.94 25.27
N MET A 459 -48.97 -37.51 24.72
CA MET A 459 -49.06 -36.74 23.47
C MET A 459 -48.42 -35.37 23.64
N LYS A 460 -48.72 -34.65 24.73
CA LYS A 460 -48.04 -33.39 25.08
C LYS A 460 -46.54 -33.56 25.27
N LYS A 461 -46.09 -34.66 25.91
CA LYS A 461 -44.67 -34.96 26.07
C LYS A 461 -44.03 -35.36 24.73
N LYS A 462 -44.75 -36.02 23.82
CA LYS A 462 -44.30 -36.31 22.46
C LYS A 462 -44.20 -35.06 21.61
N GLU A 463 -45.19 -34.18 21.68
CA GLU A 463 -45.24 -32.88 20.99
C GLU A 463 -44.14 -31.96 21.53
N LEU A 464 -43.93 -31.92 22.86
CA LEU A 464 -42.79 -31.22 23.46
C LEU A 464 -41.44 -31.84 23.09
N LEU A 465 -41.36 -33.17 22.94
CA LEU A 465 -40.15 -33.84 22.45
C LEU A 465 -39.90 -33.56 20.97
N GLU A 466 -40.94 -33.42 20.15
CA GLU A 466 -40.88 -33.05 18.74
C GLU A 466 -40.50 -31.57 18.56
N ASP A 467 -40.98 -30.69 19.44
CA ASP A 467 -40.58 -29.27 19.54
C ASP A 467 -39.15 -29.09 20.09
N LEU A 468 -38.72 -29.96 21.00
CA LEU A 468 -37.35 -29.97 21.57
C LEU A 468 -36.35 -30.76 20.72
N GLN A 469 -36.83 -31.56 19.76
CA GLN A 469 -35.98 -32.14 18.73
C GLN A 469 -35.65 -30.99 17.77
N PRO A 470 -34.40 -30.48 17.73
CA PRO A 470 -34.05 -29.49 16.72
C PRO A 470 -34.28 -30.17 15.38
N ASP A 471 -35.17 -29.58 14.58
CA ASP A 471 -35.59 -29.99 13.23
C ASP A 471 -34.41 -30.70 12.54
N ASN A 472 -34.36 -32.03 12.64
CA ASN A 472 -33.12 -32.79 12.41
C ASN A 472 -32.70 -32.68 10.93
N THR A 473 -33.68 -32.32 10.10
CA THR A 473 -33.57 -31.89 8.72
C THR A 473 -32.84 -30.55 8.59
N GLN A 474 -33.16 -29.50 9.36
CA GLN A 474 -32.44 -28.23 9.32
C GLN A 474 -31.02 -28.34 9.89
N THR A 475 -30.83 -29.11 10.96
CA THR A 475 -29.46 -29.36 11.48
C THR A 475 -28.64 -30.18 10.50
N SER A 476 -29.24 -31.20 9.85
CA SER A 476 -28.60 -31.95 8.77
C SER A 476 -28.27 -31.08 7.56
N LEU A 477 -29.20 -30.22 7.11
CA LEU A 477 -28.98 -29.30 6.00
C LEU A 477 -27.88 -28.28 6.32
N ARG A 478 -27.88 -27.71 7.54
CA ARG A 478 -26.79 -26.83 7.99
C ARG A 478 -25.45 -27.56 8.05
N LEU A 479 -25.45 -28.83 8.44
CA LEU A 479 -24.25 -29.65 8.49
C LEU A 479 -23.74 -29.97 7.08
N GLU A 480 -24.63 -30.27 6.13
CA GLU A 480 -24.31 -30.43 4.71
C GLU A 480 -23.80 -29.13 4.07
N GLU A 481 -24.42 -27.98 4.38
CA GLU A 481 -23.96 -26.66 3.94
C GLU A 481 -22.58 -26.32 4.50
N LEU A 482 -22.34 -26.59 5.79
CA LEU A 482 -21.02 -26.42 6.42
C LEU A 482 -19.98 -27.36 5.82
N MET A 483 -20.34 -28.61 5.54
CA MET A 483 -19.44 -29.56 4.86
C MET A 483 -19.14 -29.13 3.42
N ALA A 484 -20.12 -28.62 2.68
CA ALA A 484 -19.92 -28.09 1.34
C ALA A 484 -19.07 -26.82 1.34
N ALA A 485 -19.29 -25.92 2.31
CA ALA A 485 -18.48 -24.72 2.49
C ALA A 485 -17.03 -25.06 2.87
N LEU A 486 -16.83 -26.05 3.75
CA LEU A 486 -15.51 -26.54 4.12
C LEU A 486 -14.79 -27.14 2.91
N LYS A 487 -15.47 -28.01 2.15
CA LYS A 487 -14.91 -28.60 0.92
C LYS A 487 -14.53 -27.54 -0.11
N LYS A 488 -15.39 -26.53 -0.29
CA LYS A 488 -15.10 -25.38 -1.17
C LYS A 488 -13.87 -24.61 -0.69
N LYS A 489 -13.73 -24.38 0.62
CA LYS A 489 -12.53 -23.74 1.20
C LYS A 489 -11.27 -24.58 1.00
N ASP A 490 -11.36 -25.91 1.10
CA ASP A 490 -10.24 -26.82 0.83
C ASP A 490 -9.82 -26.84 -0.65
N ASP A 491 -10.80 -26.75 -1.55
CA ASP A 491 -10.56 -26.62 -3.00
C ASP A 491 -9.92 -25.24 -3.32
N ASP A 492 -10.44 -24.16 -2.75
CA ASP A 492 -9.89 -22.81 -2.88
C ASP A 492 -8.45 -22.72 -2.31
N MET A 493 -8.20 -23.38 -1.17
CA MET A 493 -6.88 -23.46 -0.55
C MET A 493 -5.89 -24.21 -1.44
N ARG A 494 -6.29 -25.35 -2.02
CA ARG A 494 -5.46 -26.08 -3.00
C ARG A 494 -5.17 -25.24 -4.25
N ALA A 495 -6.17 -24.54 -4.80
CA ALA A 495 -5.97 -23.67 -5.94
C ALA A 495 -5.00 -22.50 -5.61
N MET A 496 -5.09 -21.94 -4.40
CA MET A 496 -4.14 -20.95 -3.90
C MET A 496 -2.74 -21.52 -3.77
N GLU A 497 -2.57 -22.72 -3.20
CA GLU A 497 -1.28 -23.40 -3.10
C GLU A 497 -0.63 -23.65 -4.47
N GLU A 498 -1.42 -24.08 -5.47
CA GLU A 498 -0.94 -24.25 -6.85
C GLU A 498 -0.50 -22.93 -7.48
N ARG A 499 -1.27 -21.85 -7.29
CA ARG A 499 -0.88 -20.50 -7.73
C ARG A 499 0.39 -20.03 -7.04
N TYR A 500 0.52 -20.23 -5.73
CA TYR A 500 1.74 -19.90 -4.99
C TYR A 500 2.94 -20.70 -5.50
N LYS A 501 2.78 -22.00 -5.78
CA LYS A 501 3.83 -22.81 -6.42
C LYS A 501 4.23 -22.25 -7.77
N MET A 502 3.28 -21.87 -8.63
CA MET A 502 3.59 -21.25 -9.92
C MET A 502 4.33 -19.92 -9.77
N TYR A 503 3.94 -19.07 -8.81
CA TYR A 503 4.65 -17.82 -8.56
C TYR A 503 6.06 -18.05 -8.04
N LEU A 504 6.26 -19.02 -7.14
CA LEU A 504 7.59 -19.41 -6.67
C LEU A 504 8.45 -19.95 -7.83
N GLU A 505 7.88 -20.75 -8.72
CA GLU A 505 8.60 -21.27 -9.89
C GLU A 505 8.97 -20.16 -10.88
N LYS A 506 8.05 -19.21 -11.13
CA LYS A 506 8.33 -18.00 -11.91
C LYS A 506 9.43 -17.16 -11.28
N ALA A 507 9.39 -16.94 -9.96
CA ALA A 507 10.42 -16.20 -9.24
C ALA A 507 11.77 -16.91 -9.33
N ARG A 508 11.82 -18.25 -9.17
CA ARG A 508 13.04 -19.04 -9.38
C ARG A 508 13.60 -18.90 -10.79
N ASN A 509 12.74 -18.90 -11.81
CA ASN A 509 13.16 -18.72 -13.20
C ASN A 509 13.69 -17.30 -13.47
N VAL A 510 13.06 -16.27 -12.91
CA VAL A 510 13.57 -14.89 -12.99
C VAL A 510 14.92 -14.76 -12.28
N ILE A 511 15.07 -15.33 -11.08
CA ILE A 511 16.35 -15.35 -10.37
C ILE A 511 17.42 -16.07 -11.19
N ARG A 512 17.09 -17.22 -11.80
CA ARG A 512 18.01 -17.96 -12.68
C ARG A 512 18.41 -17.16 -13.93
N ALA A 513 17.49 -16.38 -14.50
CA ALA A 513 17.76 -15.51 -15.64
C ALA A 513 18.54 -14.24 -15.26
N LEU A 514 18.41 -13.77 -14.02
CA LEU A 514 19.16 -12.63 -13.49
C LEU A 514 20.54 -13.01 -12.95
N ASP A 515 20.81 -14.30 -12.70
CA ASP A 515 22.13 -14.76 -12.25
C ASP A 515 23.17 -14.56 -13.38
N PRO A 516 24.14 -13.64 -13.21
CA PRO A 516 25.15 -13.30 -14.22
C PRO A 516 26.01 -14.50 -14.66
N LYS A 517 26.09 -15.55 -13.83
CA LYS A 517 26.90 -16.75 -14.11
C LYS A 517 26.16 -17.79 -14.94
N LEU A 518 24.82 -17.76 -14.94
CA LEU A 518 23.97 -18.74 -15.62
C LEU A 518 23.26 -18.16 -16.84
N ASN A 519 23.29 -16.82 -17.01
CA ASN A 519 22.67 -16.15 -18.15
C ASN A 519 23.61 -16.11 -19.38
N PRO A 520 23.25 -16.75 -20.51
CA PRO A 520 24.07 -16.75 -21.72
C PRO A 520 24.34 -15.34 -22.28
N ALA A 521 23.42 -14.39 -22.07
CA ALA A 521 23.62 -12.99 -22.50
C ALA A 521 24.75 -12.30 -21.73
N THR A 522 24.98 -12.67 -20.47
CA THR A 522 26.07 -12.09 -19.66
C THR A 522 27.44 -12.60 -20.10
N ALA A 523 27.53 -13.86 -20.53
CA ALA A 523 28.76 -14.42 -21.10
C ALA A 523 29.15 -13.73 -22.41
N GLU A 524 28.18 -13.45 -23.29
CA GLU A 524 28.40 -12.71 -24.54
C GLU A 524 28.84 -11.27 -24.29
N ILE A 525 28.20 -10.57 -23.34
CA ILE A 525 28.60 -9.21 -22.94
C ILE A 525 30.03 -9.18 -22.41
N GLN A 526 30.43 -10.18 -21.60
CA GLN A 526 31.80 -10.26 -21.08
C GLN A 526 32.82 -10.54 -22.20
N ALA A 527 32.46 -11.36 -23.18
CA ALA A 527 33.30 -11.61 -24.36
C ALA A 527 33.47 -10.34 -25.22
N LEU A 528 32.39 -9.59 -25.44
CA LEU A 528 32.43 -8.32 -26.18
C LEU A 528 33.25 -7.24 -25.45
N LYS A 529 33.16 -7.17 -24.12
CA LYS A 529 34.02 -6.28 -23.31
C LYS A 529 35.50 -6.61 -23.47
N ASN A 530 35.85 -7.89 -23.47
CA ASN A 530 37.23 -8.33 -23.69
C ASN A 530 37.72 -7.95 -25.10
N GLN A 531 36.88 -8.14 -26.12
CA GLN A 531 37.21 -7.76 -27.49
C GLN A 531 37.40 -6.24 -27.65
N LEU A 532 36.59 -5.42 -26.98
CA LEU A 532 36.75 -3.97 -26.96
C LEU A 532 38.08 -3.57 -26.31
N MET A 533 38.40 -4.11 -25.12
CA MET A 533 39.68 -3.84 -24.46
C MET A 533 40.89 -4.20 -25.34
N ASP A 534 40.83 -5.31 -26.07
CA ASP A 534 41.93 -5.72 -26.95
C ASP A 534 42.04 -4.83 -28.20
N ARG A 535 40.91 -4.33 -28.72
CA ARG A 535 40.92 -3.32 -29.79
C ARG A 535 41.46 -1.99 -29.32
N ASP A 536 41.11 -1.54 -28.13
CA ASP A 536 41.65 -0.30 -27.54
C ASP A 536 43.17 -0.38 -27.34
N LYS A 537 43.66 -1.51 -26.84
CA LYS A 537 45.12 -1.76 -26.76
C LYS A 537 45.78 -1.73 -28.13
N ARG A 538 45.12 -2.27 -29.17
CA ARG A 538 45.66 -2.25 -30.54
C ARG A 538 45.69 -0.85 -31.12
N ILE A 539 44.66 -0.05 -30.87
CA ILE A 539 44.60 1.37 -31.28
C ILE A 539 45.76 2.14 -30.62
N LEU A 540 45.93 2.02 -29.30
CA LEU A 540 47.03 2.67 -28.58
C LEU A 540 48.42 2.27 -29.10
N SER A 541 48.60 1.01 -29.52
CA SER A 541 49.85 0.55 -30.16
C SER A 541 50.08 1.25 -31.50
N LEU A 542 49.05 1.30 -32.34
CA LEU A 542 49.13 1.92 -33.67
C LEU A 542 49.33 3.44 -33.60
N GLU A 543 48.72 4.10 -32.62
CA GLU A 543 48.94 5.53 -32.36
C GLU A 543 50.40 5.81 -32.02
N ARG A 544 51.00 5.02 -31.12
CA ARG A 544 52.43 5.12 -30.79
C ARG A 544 53.34 4.86 -32.00
N GLU A 545 53.01 3.87 -32.82
CA GLU A 545 53.76 3.59 -34.05
C GLU A 545 53.68 4.75 -35.05
N CYS A 546 52.51 5.40 -35.16
CA CYS A 546 52.31 6.57 -36.02
C CYS A 546 53.10 7.79 -35.52
N GLU A 547 53.12 8.04 -34.21
CA GLU A 547 53.95 9.09 -33.60
C GLU A 547 55.45 8.85 -33.86
N GLN A 548 55.92 7.61 -33.67
CA GLN A 548 57.29 7.24 -33.98
C GLN A 548 57.63 7.39 -35.46
N ALA A 549 56.69 7.11 -36.37
CA ALA A 549 56.89 7.32 -37.79
C ALA A 549 57.03 8.80 -38.14
N LYS A 550 56.21 9.68 -37.53
CA LYS A 550 56.32 11.14 -37.69
C LYS A 550 57.68 11.67 -37.20
N LEU A 551 58.18 11.16 -36.07
CA LEU A 551 59.50 11.53 -35.56
C LEU A 551 60.61 11.10 -36.52
N ARG A 552 60.54 9.88 -37.06
CA ARG A 552 61.49 9.40 -38.08
C ARG A 552 61.45 10.25 -39.35
N GLU A 553 60.27 10.61 -39.83
CA GLU A 553 60.13 11.50 -41.00
C GLU A 553 60.71 12.90 -40.72
N TYR A 554 60.55 13.41 -39.50
CA TYR A 554 61.16 14.68 -39.09
C TYR A 554 62.69 14.60 -39.03
N GLU A 555 63.25 13.52 -38.50
CA GLU A 555 64.69 13.24 -38.51
C GLU A 555 65.23 13.14 -39.94
N GLU A 556 64.54 12.41 -40.83
CA GLU A 556 64.91 12.31 -42.25
C GLU A 556 64.92 13.68 -42.93
N LYS A 557 63.90 14.53 -42.70
CA LYS A 557 63.86 15.90 -43.23
C LYS A 557 65.03 16.76 -42.73
N LEU A 558 65.39 16.63 -41.45
CA LEU A 558 66.56 17.32 -40.88
C LEU A 558 67.86 16.84 -41.54
N ILE A 559 68.02 15.53 -41.74
CA ILE A 559 69.19 14.94 -42.40
C ILE A 559 69.30 15.45 -43.84
N VAL A 560 68.20 15.41 -44.61
CA VAL A 560 68.16 15.91 -46.00
C VAL A 560 68.52 17.39 -46.06
N THR A 561 67.97 18.21 -45.15
CA THR A 561 68.26 19.65 -45.08
C THR A 561 69.73 19.90 -44.73
N ALA A 562 70.28 19.16 -43.77
CA ALA A 562 71.70 19.25 -43.41
C ALA A 562 72.60 18.86 -44.60
N TRP A 563 72.25 17.81 -45.35
CA TRP A 563 72.98 17.37 -46.53
C TRP A 563 72.93 18.39 -47.66
N TYR A 564 71.75 18.97 -47.92
CA TYR A 564 71.57 20.04 -48.90
C TYR A 564 72.42 21.27 -48.55
N ASN A 565 72.36 21.73 -47.30
CA ASN A 565 73.15 22.87 -46.82
C ASN A 565 74.66 22.60 -46.91
N LYS A 566 75.10 21.38 -46.55
CA LYS A 566 76.50 20.95 -46.69
C LYS A 566 76.94 20.96 -48.15
N SER A 567 76.12 20.42 -49.05
CA SER A 567 76.36 20.41 -50.50
C SER A 567 76.46 21.83 -51.07
N LEU A 568 75.53 22.72 -50.69
CA LEU A 568 75.54 24.12 -51.06
C LEU A 568 76.80 24.84 -50.55
N SER A 569 77.22 24.56 -49.31
CA SER A 569 78.47 25.07 -48.75
C SER A 569 79.70 24.60 -49.54
N PHE A 570 79.73 23.34 -49.97
CA PHE A 570 80.82 22.83 -50.82
C PHE A 570 80.79 23.46 -52.22
N GLN A 571 79.61 23.69 -52.80
CA GLN A 571 79.49 24.43 -54.06
C GLN A 571 79.97 25.87 -53.92
N LYS A 572 79.61 26.57 -52.84
CA LYS A 572 80.11 27.92 -52.54
C LYS A 572 81.64 27.93 -52.42
N LEU A 573 82.22 27.03 -51.62
CA LEU A 573 83.68 26.89 -51.50
C LEU A 573 84.34 26.58 -52.86
N ALA A 574 83.72 25.73 -53.69
CA ALA A 574 84.23 25.42 -55.03
C ALA A 574 84.13 26.61 -56.00
N ILE A 575 83.11 27.45 -55.88
CA ILE A 575 82.95 28.68 -56.67
C ILE A 575 83.94 29.75 -56.18
N GLU A 576 84.08 29.93 -54.86
CA GLU A 576 85.06 30.82 -54.24
C GLU A 576 86.49 30.42 -54.62
N ALA A 577 86.81 29.13 -54.69
CA ALA A 577 88.11 28.66 -55.20
C ALA A 577 88.33 28.98 -56.68
N ARG A 578 87.28 29.01 -57.51
CA ARG A 578 87.36 29.39 -58.94
C ARG A 578 87.44 30.91 -59.13
N LEU A 579 86.79 31.69 -58.28
CA LEU A 579 86.76 33.16 -58.34
C LEU A 579 87.97 33.81 -57.63
N GLY A 580 88.50 33.18 -56.58
CA GLY A 580 89.70 33.60 -55.85
C GLY A 580 91.02 33.33 -56.59
N GLY A 581 90.99 32.61 -57.71
CA GLY A 581 92.15 32.26 -58.52
C GLY A 581 92.64 33.33 -59.51
N ARG A 582 92.16 34.59 -59.42
CA ARG A 582 92.44 35.62 -60.45
C ARG A 582 93.05 36.94 -59.96
N SER A 583 93.59 36.99 -58.74
CA SER A 583 94.31 38.17 -58.23
C SER A 583 95.53 37.76 -57.40
N THR A 584 96.64 37.45 -58.09
CA THR A 584 98.05 37.74 -57.72
C THR A 584 98.96 36.98 -58.67
N SER A 585 99.51 37.71 -59.63
CA SER A 585 100.51 37.22 -60.59
C SER A 585 101.90 37.23 -59.95
N MET A 586 102.51 36.06 -59.76
CA MET A 586 103.95 35.83 -59.95
C MET A 586 104.18 34.35 -60.29
N VAL A 587 104.43 34.08 -61.58
CA VAL A 587 104.75 32.75 -62.15
C VAL A 587 106.21 32.39 -61.79
N PRO A 588 106.61 31.10 -61.71
CA PRO A 588 107.27 30.52 -62.88
C PRO A 588 106.68 29.17 -63.34
N PRO A 589 106.93 28.79 -64.62
CA PRO A 589 106.05 27.96 -65.41
C PRO A 589 106.48 26.48 -65.45
N GLY A 590 105.51 25.60 -65.73
CA GLY A 590 105.78 24.28 -66.29
C GLY A 590 105.81 23.14 -65.28
N GLN A 591 104.63 22.59 -64.95
CA GLN A 591 104.52 21.18 -64.62
C GLN A 591 103.30 20.57 -65.29
N SER A 592 103.56 19.56 -66.14
CA SER A 592 102.57 18.77 -66.86
C SER A 592 101.79 17.87 -65.90
N PHE A 593 100.50 17.68 -66.19
CA PHE A 593 99.49 16.89 -65.46
C PHE A 593 99.96 15.49 -64.98
N LEU A 594 100.98 14.91 -65.63
CA LEU A 594 101.56 13.62 -65.28
C LEU A 594 102.49 13.63 -64.05
N SER A 595 102.98 14.79 -63.59
CA SER A 595 103.80 14.87 -62.36
C SER A 595 102.96 14.85 -61.08
N GLN A 596 101.74 15.41 -61.12
CA GLN A 596 100.83 15.44 -59.97
C GLN A 596 100.21 14.07 -59.67
N GLN A 597 100.04 13.23 -60.70
CA GLN A 597 99.49 11.88 -60.54
C GLN A 597 100.44 10.88 -59.85
N ARG A 598 101.75 11.17 -59.76
CA ARG A 598 102.72 10.30 -59.06
C ARG A 598 102.89 10.60 -57.57
N GLN A 599 102.39 11.74 -57.08
CA GLN A 599 102.41 12.06 -55.64
C GLN A 599 101.21 11.46 -54.89
N VAL A 600 100.07 11.25 -55.57
CA VAL A 600 98.85 10.69 -54.97
C VAL A 600 98.99 9.18 -54.68
N THR A 601 99.85 8.46 -55.41
CA THR A 601 100.02 7.00 -55.24
C THR A 601 100.92 6.59 -54.06
N ASN A 602 101.66 7.51 -53.44
CA ASN A 602 102.61 7.18 -52.35
C ASN A 602 102.12 7.54 -50.93
N VAL A 603 100.99 8.24 -50.79
CA VAL A 603 100.52 8.73 -49.47
C VAL A 603 99.49 7.79 -48.81
N THR A 604 98.76 6.97 -49.57
CA THR A 604 97.63 6.18 -49.04
C THR A 604 98.01 4.78 -48.51
N ARG A 605 99.30 4.45 -48.38
CA ARG A 605 99.75 3.12 -47.88
C ARG A 605 100.17 3.07 -46.42
N ARG A 606 99.96 4.12 -45.64
CA ARG A 606 100.20 4.10 -44.18
C ARG A 606 99.06 4.78 -43.45
N THR A 607 98.64 4.13 -42.36
CA THR A 607 97.63 4.53 -41.35
C THR A 607 96.21 4.02 -41.66
N LEU A 608 95.85 2.83 -41.13
CA LEU A 608 95.31 2.56 -39.77
C LEU A 608 93.80 2.92 -39.73
N SER A 609 92.89 2.16 -39.13
CA SER A 609 92.89 0.85 -38.48
C SER A 609 91.41 0.55 -38.19
N VAL A 610 90.99 -0.68 -38.44
CA VAL A 610 89.65 -1.19 -38.17
C VAL A 610 89.37 -1.19 -36.66
N SER A 611 88.17 -0.75 -36.26
CA SER A 611 87.54 -1.16 -35.01
C SER A 611 86.02 -1.23 -35.19
N VAL A 612 85.48 -2.44 -35.03
CA VAL A 612 84.05 -2.75 -34.93
C VAL A 612 83.85 -3.34 -33.53
N PRO A 613 82.83 -2.89 -32.79
CA PRO A 613 81.84 -3.83 -32.23
C PRO A 613 80.44 -3.18 -32.11
N ALA A 614 79.34 -3.83 -31.73
CA ALA A 614 78.80 -5.18 -31.85
C ALA A 614 77.31 -5.01 -31.45
N THR A 615 76.45 -5.84 -32.03
CA THR A 615 75.01 -5.94 -31.80
C THR A 615 74.63 -6.25 -30.34
N THR A 616 73.59 -5.57 -29.87
CA THR A 616 72.86 -5.82 -28.63
C THR A 616 71.92 -7.02 -28.76
N ALA A 617 71.85 -7.84 -27.71
CA ALA A 617 70.77 -8.79 -27.46
C ALA A 617 70.33 -8.65 -25.99
N ASN A 618 69.21 -7.95 -25.80
CA ASN A 618 68.09 -8.19 -24.88
C ASN A 618 67.26 -6.93 -24.72
#